data_AF-A0AAE7TEA8-F1
#
_entry.id   AF-A0AAE7TEA8-F1
#
_cell.length_a   1.000
_cell.length_b   1.000
_cell.length_c   1.000
_cell.angle_alpha   90.00
_cell.angle_beta   90.00
_cell.angle_gamma   90.00
#
_symmetry.space_group_name_H-M   'P 1'
#
loop_
_entity.id
_entity.type
_entity.pdbx_description
1 polymer ?
#
loop_
_entity_poly.entity_id
_entity_poly.type
_entity_poly.pdbx_seq_one_letter_code
_entity_poly.pdbx_strand_id
1 'polypeptide(L)' 'MADALEVMEMRFRQMAADNGTSHEMFLMVTEKFDAASEAGSIFIRGGDCGQVLDHYRKIVAANAERLSAGR' A
#
# COMPACT_ATOMS: atom_id res chain seq x y z
N MET A 1 2.36 13.63 -3.71
CA MET A 1 2.33 12.15 -3.80
C MET A 1 2.55 11.65 -2.40
N ALA A 2 1.61 10.87 -1.86
CA ALA A 2 1.82 10.23 -0.56
C ALA A 2 2.98 9.23 -0.68
N ASP A 3 3.84 9.18 0.33
CA ASP A 3 4.92 8.21 0.41
C ASP A 3 4.49 6.98 1.23
N ALA A 4 5.12 5.83 1.02
CA ALA A 4 4.85 4.61 1.77
C ALA A 4 5.01 4.80 3.27
N LEU A 5 5.95 5.66 3.70
CA LEU A 5 6.13 6.04 5.11
C LEU A 5 4.91 6.78 5.67
N GLU A 6 4.29 7.67 4.88
CA GLU A 6 3.10 8.42 5.27
C GLU A 6 1.88 7.50 5.42
N VAL A 7 1.71 6.54 4.51
CA VAL A 7 0.65 5.49 4.61
C VAL A 7 0.84 4.64 5.86
N MET A 8 2.09 4.28 6.19
CA MET A 8 2.38 3.53 7.43
C MET A 8 2.11 4.38 8.68
N GLU A 9 2.48 5.66 8.68
CA GLU A 9 2.19 6.58 9.77
C GLU A 9 0.67 6.72 10.00
N MET A 10 -0.12 6.86 8.93
CA MET A 10 -1.59 6.90 9.02
C MET A 10 -2.15 5.66 9.72
N ARG A 11 -1.65 4.46 9.37
CA ARG A 11 -2.07 3.21 10.01
C ARG A 11 -1.66 3.14 11.47
N PHE A 12 -0.42 3.50 11.80
CA PHE A 12 0.02 3.56 13.19
C PHE A 12 -0.83 4.52 14.02
N ARG A 13 -1.24 5.64 13.45
CA ARG A 13 -2.12 6.61 14.11
C ARG A 13 -3.53 6.04 14.34
N GLN A 14 -4.09 5.31 13.38
CA GLN A 14 -5.37 4.62 13.56
C GLN A 14 -5.29 3.53 14.65
N MET A 15 -4.20 2.75 14.70
CA MET A 15 -3.94 1.76 15.75
C MET A 15 -3.83 2.40 17.13
N ALA A 16 -3.10 3.51 17.25
CA ALA A 16 -2.98 4.26 18.50
C ALA A 16 -4.32 4.87 18.97
N ALA A 17 -5.24 5.15 18.04
CA ALA A 17 -6.58 5.65 18.33
C ALA A 17 -7.61 4.55 18.63
N ASP A 18 -7.19 3.28 18.75
CA ASP A 18 -8.06 2.10 18.87
C ASP A 18 -9.07 1.91 17.71
N ASN A 19 -8.84 2.63 16.61
CA ASN A 19 -9.58 2.49 15.35
C ASN A 19 -8.90 1.50 14.38
N GLY A 20 -7.64 1.12 14.67
CA GLY A 20 -6.88 0.14 13.89
C GLY A 20 -7.30 -1.28 14.23
N THR A 21 -8.27 -1.80 13.48
CA THR A 21 -8.77 -3.17 13.68
C THR A 21 -7.75 -4.21 13.20
N SER A 22 -7.79 -5.43 13.76
CA SER A 22 -7.00 -6.56 13.25
C SER A 22 -7.25 -6.84 11.75
N HIS A 23 -8.43 -6.43 11.25
CA HIS A 23 -8.76 -6.48 9.82
C HIS A 23 -7.87 -5.54 9.00
N GLU A 24 -7.63 -4.31 9.46
CA GLU A 24 -6.78 -3.34 8.79
C GLU A 24 -5.30 -3.78 8.77
N MET A 25 -4.83 -4.42 9.84
CA MET A 25 -3.50 -5.04 9.86
C MET A 25 -3.37 -6.18 8.84
N PHE A 26 -4.39 -7.05 8.75
CA PHE A 26 -4.40 -8.13 7.78
C PHE A 26 -4.41 -7.59 6.35
N LEU A 27 -5.24 -6.57 6.09
CA LEU A 27 -5.31 -5.89 4.80
C LEU A 27 -3.96 -5.28 4.41
N MET A 28 -3.25 -4.63 5.33
CA MET A 28 -1.90 -4.09 5.09
C MET A 28 -0.93 -5.17 4.59
N VAL A 29 -0.99 -6.36 5.16
CA VAL A 29 -0.11 -7.47 4.79
C VAL A 29 -0.50 -8.02 3.42
N THR A 30 -1.80 -8.21 3.17
CA THR A 30 -2.32 -8.64 1.87
C THR A 30 -1.92 -7.69 0.75
N GLU A 31 -2.08 -6.38 0.94
CA GLU A 31 -1.69 -5.36 -0.04
C GLU A 31 -0.19 -5.44 -0.40
N LYS A 32 0.68 -5.82 0.55
CA LYS A 32 2.12 -6.01 0.27
C LYS A 32 2.38 -7.25 -0.57
N PHE A 33 1.66 -8.34 -0.33
CA PHE A 33 1.74 -9.56 -1.14
C PHE A 33 1.22 -9.33 -2.56
N ASP A 34 0.08 -8.63 -2.68
CA ASP A 34 -0.49 -8.27 -3.98
C ASP A 34 0.46 -7.38 -4.78
N ALA A 35 1.03 -6.34 -4.15
CA ALA A 35 2.02 -5.49 -4.79
C ALA A 35 3.27 -6.26 -5.25
N ALA A 36 3.74 -7.24 -4.47
CA ALA A 36 4.87 -8.09 -4.85
C ALA A 36 4.52 -9.02 -6.03
N SER A 37 3.32 -9.59 -6.02
CA SER A 37 2.80 -10.41 -7.12
C SER A 37 2.69 -9.61 -8.42
N GLU A 38 2.13 -8.39 -8.34
CA GLU A 38 1.97 -7.50 -9.47
C GLU A 38 3.34 -7.03 -10.01
N ALA A 39 4.30 -6.72 -9.14
CA ALA A 39 5.68 -6.44 -9.53
C ALA A 39 6.33 -7.61 -10.27
N GLY A 40 6.14 -8.85 -9.78
CA GLY A 40 6.58 -10.06 -10.48
C GLY A 40 5.97 -10.18 -11.88
N SER A 41 4.68 -9.84 -12.01
CA SER A 41 3.98 -9.85 -13.29
C SER A 41 4.54 -8.83 -14.29
N ILE A 42 5.01 -7.66 -13.82
CA ILE A 42 5.66 -6.64 -14.65
C ILE A 42 6.95 -7.20 -15.23
N PHE A 43 7.78 -7.87 -14.42
CA PHE A 43 9.01 -8.50 -14.92
C PHE A 43 8.73 -9.64 -15.91
N ILE A 44 7.73 -10.50 -15.64
CA ILE A 44 7.34 -11.59 -16.55
C ILE A 44 6.92 -11.04 -17.93
N ARG A 45 6.32 -9.85 -17.97
CA ARG A 45 5.91 -9.17 -19.20
C ARG A 45 7.05 -8.43 -19.90
N GLY A 46 8.28 -8.52 -19.39
CA GLY A 46 9.45 -7.83 -19.92
C GLY A 46 9.55 -6.36 -19.52
N GLY A 47 8.83 -5.94 -18.48
CA GLY A 47 8.90 -4.58 -17.95
C GLY A 47 10.14 -4.33 -17.08
N ASP A 48 10.39 -3.05 -16.79
CA ASP A 48 11.56 -2.60 -16.03
C ASP A 48 11.23 -2.14 -14.59
N CYS A 49 12.29 -1.84 -13.84
CA CYS A 49 12.17 -1.35 -12.46
C CYS A 49 11.43 -0.01 -12.35
N GLY A 50 11.49 0.85 -13.38
CA GLY A 50 10.75 2.11 -13.41
C GLY A 50 9.24 1.86 -13.43
N GLN A 51 8.79 0.89 -14.23
CA GLN A 51 7.39 0.47 -14.27
C GLN A 51 6.92 -0.13 -12.94
N VAL A 52 7.78 -0.89 -12.25
CA VAL A 52 7.49 -1.38 -10.89
C VAL A 52 7.32 -0.24 -9.90
N LEU A 53 8.20 0.77 -9.94
CA LEU A 53 8.10 1.95 -9.07
C LEU A 53 6.85 2.77 -9.35
N ASP A 54 6.52 3.01 -10.62
CA ASP A 54 5.32 3.76 -10.99
C ASP A 54 4.04 3.01 -10.63
N HIS A 55 4.04 1.68 -10.76
CA HIS A 55 2.94 0.84 -10.28
C HIS A 55 2.80 0.90 -8.75
N TYR A 56 3.91 0.76 -8.02
CA TYR A 56 3.91 0.83 -6.56
C TYR A 56 3.44 2.20 -6.05
N ARG A 57 3.83 3.30 -6.69
CA ARG A 57 3.35 4.66 -6.36
C ARG A 57 1.83 4.79 -6.47
N LYS A 58 1.20 4.13 -7.45
CA LYS A 58 -0.27 4.13 -7.59
C LYS A 58 -0.94 3.40 -6.44
N ILE A 59 -0.39 2.27 -6.01
CA ILE A 59 -0.88 1.52 -4.84
C ILE A 59 -0.78 2.38 -3.58
N VAL A 60 0.37 3.02 -3.36
CA VAL A 60 0.58 3.92 -2.20
C VAL A 60 -0.41 5.09 -2.21
N ALA A 61 -0.66 5.71 -3.37
CA ALA A 61 -1.64 6.78 -3.49
C ALA A 61 -3.07 6.30 -3.17
N ALA A 62 -3.49 5.17 -3.71
CA ALA A 62 -4.81 4.59 -3.41
C ALA A 62 -4.97 4.24 -1.92
N ASN A 63 -3.92 3.73 -1.28
CA ASN A 63 -3.90 3.44 0.15
C ASN A 63 -4.03 4.71 1.00
N ALA A 64 -3.30 5.77 0.63
CA ALA A 64 -3.41 7.06 1.31
C ALA A 64 -4.82 7.64 1.20
N GLU A 65 -5.43 7.58 0.01
CA GLU A 65 -6.81 8.02 -0.21
C GLU A 65 -7.80 7.23 0.66
N ARG A 66 -7.71 5.90 0.67
CA ARG A 66 -8.57 5.03 1.49
C ARG A 66 -8.46 5.35 2.98
N LEU A 67 -7.23 5.42 3.50
CA LEU A 67 -6.97 5.72 4.92
C LEU A 67 -7.42 7.13 5.31
N SER A 68 -7.24 8.11 4.41
CA SER A 68 -7.71 9.48 4.64
C SER A 68 -9.24 9.58 4.68
N ALA A 69 -9.94 8.69 3.96
CA ALA A 69 -11.39 8.58 4.00
C ALA A 69 -11.91 7.84 5.24
N GLY A 70 -11.03 7.41 6.16
CA GLY A 70 -11.38 6.68 7.37
C GLY A 70 -11.94 5.27 7.11
N ARG A 71 -11.55 4.67 5.98
CA ARG A 71 -12.03 3.36 5.53
C ARG A 71 -10.92 2.33 5.49
#